data_AF-A0A0G1AEF3-F1
#
_entry.id   AF-A0A0G1AEF3-F1
#
_cell.length_a   1.000
_cell.length_b   1.000
_cell.length_c   1.000
_cell.angle_alpha   90.00
_cell.angle_beta   90.00
_cell.angle_gamma   90.00
#
_symmetry.space_group_name_H-M   'P 1'
#
loop_
_entity.id
_entity.type
_entity.pdbx_description
1 polymer ?
#
loop_
_entity_poly.entity_id
_entity_poly.type
_entity_poly.pdbx_seq_one_letter_code
_entity_poly.pdbx_strand_id
1 'polypeptide(L)' 'MRPPKIAFVHDYLFNYGGAEKVLEAMLELYPESPIYTSMYEPSRISDVINRQKIICPQ' A
#
# COMPACT_ATOMS: atom_id res chain seq x y z
N MET A 1 8.62 -9.37 -23.63
CA MET A 1 7.50 -8.58 -23.05
C MET A 1 8.06 -7.65 -22.00
N ARG A 2 7.53 -6.43 -21.85
CA ARG A 2 7.93 -5.52 -20.77
C ARG A 2 7.20 -5.92 -19.47
N PRO A 3 7.83 -5.79 -18.29
CA PRO A 3 7.15 -6.06 -17.03
C PRO A 3 5.95 -5.11 -16.85
N PRO A 4 4.85 -5.58 -16.24
CA PRO A 4 3.69 -4.75 -15.99
C PRO A 4 4.03 -3.62 -15.01
N LYS A 5 3.43 -2.45 -15.21
CA LYS A 5 3.49 -1.35 -14.24
C LYS A 5 2.27 -1.45 -13.34
N ILE A 6 2.49 -1.59 -12.04
CA ILE A 6 1.43 -1.89 -11.06
C ILE A 6 1.40 -0.79 -10.01
N ALA A 7 0.20 -0.40 -9.62
CA ALA A 7 -0.07 0.46 -8.48
C ALA A 7 -1.27 -0.11 -7.71
N PHE A 8 -1.24 0.02 -6.39
CA PHE A 8 -2.35 -0.35 -5.53
C PHE A 8 -3.14 0.88 -5.12
N VAL A 9 -4.46 0.73 -5.02
CA VAL A 9 -5.36 1.76 -4.49
C VAL A 9 -6.03 1.17 -3.26
N HIS A 10 -5.89 1.84 -2.13
CA HIS A 10 -6.51 1.46 -0.86
C HIS A 10 -7.28 2.66 -0.32
N ASP A 11 -8.55 2.48 0.02
CA ASP A 11 -9.49 3.53 0.35
C ASP A 11 -9.00 4.41 1.52
N TYR A 12 -8.53 3.78 2.59
CA TYR A 12 -7.84 4.43 3.71
C TYR A 12 -6.80 3.50 4.33
N LEU A 13 -5.64 4.03 4.70
CA LEU A 13 -4.63 3.35 5.50
C LEU A 13 -4.64 3.93 6.92
N PHE A 14 -5.70 3.63 7.67
CA PHE A 14 -5.94 4.21 9.00
C PHE A 14 -5.98 3.19 10.14
N ASN A 15 -6.31 1.93 9.84
CA ASN A 15 -6.28 0.85 10.82
C ASN A 15 -5.69 -0.39 10.14
N TYR A 16 -5.01 -1.25 10.90
CA TYR A 16 -4.52 -2.52 10.38
C TYR A 16 -5.56 -3.63 10.55
N GLY A 17 -5.87 -4.34 9.47
CA GLY A 17 -6.88 -5.39 9.41
C GLY A 17 -6.65 -6.39 8.28
N GLY A 18 -7.73 -7.02 7.81
CA GLY A 18 -7.65 -8.06 6.79
C GLY A 18 -7.26 -7.54 5.41
N ALA A 19 -7.72 -6.33 5.05
CA ALA A 19 -7.40 -5.71 3.77
C ALA A 19 -5.90 -5.36 3.68
N GLU A 20 -5.34 -4.85 4.76
CA GLU A 20 -3.92 -4.52 4.87
C GLU A 20 -3.05 -5.79 4.79
N LYS A 21 -3.48 -6.90 5.38
CA LYS A 21 -2.80 -8.21 5.20
C LYS A 21 -2.78 -8.67 3.74
N VAL A 22 -3.88 -8.48 3.01
CA VAL A 22 -3.94 -8.79 1.58
C VAL A 22 -3.00 -7.86 0.80
N LEU A 23 -3.00 -6.56 1.14
CA LEU A 23 -2.11 -5.58 0.54
C LEU A 23 -0.63 -5.95 0.78
N GLU A 24 -0.26 -6.40 1.99
CA GLU A 24 1.10 -6.89 2.27
C GLU A 24 1.49 -8.07 1.37
N ALA A 25 0.63 -9.08 1.26
CA ALA A 25 0.88 -10.22 0.36
C ALA A 25 1.00 -9.79 -1.11
N MET A 26 0.25 -8.77 -1.53
CA MET A 26 0.38 -8.19 -2.86
C MET A 26 1.71 -7.44 -3.05
N LEU A 27 2.18 -6.74 -2.01
CA LEU A 27 3.46 -6.03 -2.02
C LEU A 27 4.67 -6.97 -2.00
N GLU A 28 4.54 -8.20 -1.48
CA GLU A 28 5.56 -9.24 -1.62
C GLU A 28 5.79 -9.61 -3.11
N LEU A 29 4.71 -9.65 -3.89
CA LEU A 29 4.76 -9.93 -5.33
C LEU A 29 5.21 -8.72 -6.15
N TYR A 30 4.86 -7.51 -5.70
CA TYR A 30 5.09 -6.26 -6.43
C TYR A 30 5.73 -5.19 -5.52
N PRO A 31 6.99 -5.38 -5.10
CA PRO A 31 7.64 -4.55 -4.07
C PRO A 31 7.96 -3.12 -4.51
N GLU A 32 7.90 -2.82 -5.81
CA GLU A 32 8.13 -1.47 -6.34
C GLU A 32 6.83 -0.69 -6.59
N SER A 33 5.67 -1.30 -6.30
CA SER A 33 4.37 -0.69 -6.60
C SER A 33 4.03 0.44 -5.62
N PRO A 34 3.67 1.63 -6.11
CA PRO A 34 3.18 2.70 -5.25
C PRO A 34 1.76 2.40 -4.75
N ILE A 35 1.41 2.96 -3.60
CA ILE A 35 0.08 2.85 -2.99
C ILE A 35 -0.58 4.22 -3.02
N TYR A 36 -1.77 4.30 -3.60
CA TYR A 36 -2.62 5.48 -3.56
C TYR A 36 -3.69 5.30 -2.50
N THR A 37 -3.89 6.31 -1.66
CA THR A 37 -4.91 6.26 -0.62
C THR A 37 -5.51 7.62 -0.32
N SER A 38 -6.72 7.67 0.24
CA SER A 38 -7.38 8.94 0.60
C SER A 38 -6.97 9.43 1.99
N MET A 39 -6.50 8.54 2.86
CA MET A 39 -6.05 8.85 4.21
C MET A 39 -4.93 7.90 4.62
N TYR A 40 -3.95 8.40 5.36
CA TYR A 40 -2.81 7.60 5.81
C TYR A 40 -2.36 8.00 7.21
N GLU A 41 -2.37 7.05 8.14
CA GLU A 41 -1.86 7.18 9.51
C GLU A 41 -0.73 6.15 9.74
N PRO A 42 0.55 6.54 9.53
CA PRO A 42 1.68 5.62 9.58
C PRO A 42 1.80 4.85 10.91
N SER A 43 1.40 5.47 12.03
CA SER A 43 1.50 4.86 13.37
C SER A 43 0.58 3.66 13.58
N ARG A 44 -0.41 3.47 12.70
CA ARG A 44 -1.44 2.42 12.78
C ARG A 44 -1.31 1.35 11.72
N ILE A 45 -0.28 1.43 10.89
CA ILE A 45 -0.05 0.59 9.72
C ILE A 45 1.28 -0.13 9.87
N SER A 46 1.42 -1.28 9.21
CA SER A 46 2.61 -2.10 9.30
C SER A 46 3.82 -1.49 8.61
N ASP A 47 5.01 -1.89 9.05
CA ASP A 47 6.28 -1.48 8.44
C ASP A 47 6.39 -1.90 6.97
N VAL A 48 5.73 -2.99 6.57
CA VAL A 48 5.74 -3.48 5.19
C VAL A 48 5.08 -2.47 4.26
N ILE A 49 3.91 -1.96 4.64
CA ILE A 49 3.18 -0.94 3.89
C ILE A 49 3.89 0.41 4.02
N ASN A 50 4.34 0.79 5.22
CA ASN A 50 5.00 2.09 5.48
C ASN A 50 6.31 2.28 4.70
N ARG A 51 6.96 1.19 4.26
CA ARG A 51 8.17 1.24 3.41
C ARG A 51 7.87 1.57 1.95
N GLN A 52 6.62 1.48 1.53
CA GLN A 52 6.22 1.73 0.14
C GLN A 52 6.11 3.21 -0.17
N LYS A 53 6.14 3.54 -1.46
CA LYS A 53 5.81 4.89 -1.92
C LYS A 53 4.31 5.13 -1.78
N ILE A 54 3.90 5.78 -0.71
CA ILE A 54 2.51 6.13 -0.44
C ILE A 54 2.19 7.52 -0.99
N ILE A 55 1.11 7.61 -1.75
CA ILE A 55 0.60 8.82 -2.38
C ILE A 55 -0.79 9.09 -1.81
N CYS A 56 -0.86 10.08 -0.92
CA CYS A 56 -2.09 10.53 -0.26
C CYS A 56 -2.36 11.97 -0.70
N PRO A 57 -3.22 12.21 -1.72
CA PRO A 57 -3.59 13.57 -2.09
C PRO A 57 -4.34 14.25 -0.94
N GLN A 58 -4.00 15.51 -0.68
CA GLN A 58 -4.66 16.38 0.30
C GLN A 58 -5.79 17.17 -0.35
#